data_AF-A0AAU2KU79-F1
#
_entry.id   AF-A0AAU2KU79-F1
#
_cell.length_a   1.000
_cell.length_b   1.000
_cell.length_c   1.000
_cell.angle_alpha   90.00
_cell.angle_beta   90.00
_cell.angle_gamma   90.00
#
_symmetry.space_group_name_H-M   'P 1'
#
loop_
_entity.id
_entity.type
_entity.pdbx_description
1 polymer ?
#
loop_
_entity_poly.entity_id
_entity_poly.type
_entity_poly.pdbx_seq_one_letter_code
_entity_poly.pdbx_strand_id
1 'polypeptide(L)'
;MALPRRRGLTEQASGAAIDAACRLLRLPPIRHEFNDIADRAVKDQMTYRGFLAELLFRVLPEREEKNSVAIASNESFGDWTKTFTDPRLCAAIVDRLTFNGTIPKTGTDSYHLTSTRAGAEETAAAS
;
A
#
# COMPACT_ATOMS: atom_id res chain seq x y z
N MET A 1 8.40 -7.39 21.06
CA MET A 1 8.98 -8.48 20.25
C MET A 1 9.48 -7.88 18.95
N ALA A 2 10.78 -7.59 18.83
CA ALA A 2 11.34 -6.99 17.61
C ALA A 2 11.43 -8.07 16.52
N LEU A 3 10.79 -7.82 15.37
CA LEU A 3 10.95 -8.68 14.20
C LEU A 3 12.44 -8.75 13.84
N PRO A 4 13.01 -9.95 13.65
CA PRO A 4 14.41 -10.07 13.28
C PRO A 4 14.60 -9.35 11.94
N ARG A 5 15.54 -8.39 11.91
CA ARG A 5 15.94 -7.73 10.65
C ARG A 5 16.35 -8.84 9.68
N ARG A 6 15.54 -9.09 8.66
CA ARG A 6 15.91 -9.98 7.56
C ARG A 6 17.24 -9.46 7.00
N ARG A 7 18.27 -10.29 7.13
CA ARG A 7 19.57 -10.15 6.48
C ARG A 7 19.31 -9.69 5.05
N GLY A 8 19.91 -8.56 4.65
CA GLY A 8 19.58 -7.85 3.41
C GLY A 8 19.38 -8.82 2.25
N LEU A 9 18.19 -8.77 1.65
CA LEU A 9 17.94 -9.48 0.40
C LEU A 9 18.99 -8.99 -0.60
N THR A 10 19.66 -9.92 -1.28
CA THR A 10 20.50 -9.57 -2.42
C THR A 10 19.62 -8.90 -3.48
N GLU A 11 20.16 -8.01 -4.31
CA GLU A 11 19.40 -7.37 -5.40
C GLU A 11 18.66 -8.40 -6.26
N GLN A 12 19.30 -9.53 -6.53
CA GLN A 12 18.69 -10.66 -7.23
C GLN A 12 17.48 -11.26 -6.48
N ALA A 13 17.58 -11.44 -5.16
CA ALA A 13 16.48 -11.97 -4.36
C ALA A 13 15.32 -10.97 -4.26
N SER A 14 15.62 -9.67 -4.16
CA SER A 14 14.63 -8.60 -4.20
C SER A 14 13.90 -8.58 -5.55
N GLY A 15 14.63 -8.65 -6.67
CA GLY A 15 14.05 -8.69 -8.01
C GLY A 15 13.14 -9.91 -8.23
N ALA A 16 13.55 -11.09 -7.77
CA ALA A 16 12.72 -12.30 -7.84
C ALA A 16 11.45 -12.19 -6.99
N ALA A 17 11.54 -11.59 -5.80
CA ALA A 17 10.39 -11.35 -4.94
C ALA A 17 9.39 -10.36 -5.56
N ILE A 18 9.89 -9.30 -6.19
CA ILE A 18 9.08 -8.31 -6.92
C ILE A 18 8.36 -8.97 -8.11
N ASP A 19 9.07 -9.74 -8.93
CA ASP A 19 8.47 -10.46 -10.07
C ASP A 19 7.37 -11.44 -9.62
N ALA A 20 7.62 -12.22 -8.57
CA ALA A 20 6.63 -13.14 -7.99
C ALA A 20 5.40 -12.40 -7.46
N ALA A 21 5.60 -11.30 -6.73
CA ALA A 21 4.51 -10.47 -6.21
C ALA A 21 3.69 -9.85 -7.35
N CYS A 22 4.33 -9.32 -8.40
CA CYS A 22 3.63 -8.73 -9.52
C CYS A 22 2.83 -9.76 -10.33
N ARG A 23 3.29 -11.01 -10.44
CA ARG A 23 2.49 -12.11 -11.02
C ARG A 23 1.26 -12.42 -10.18
N LEU A 24 1.45 -12.59 -8.87
CA LEU A 24 0.37 -12.89 -7.93
C LEU A 24 -0.71 -11.81 -7.96
N LEU A 25 -0.28 -10.55 -7.97
CA LEU A 25 -1.17 -9.39 -7.94
C LEU A 25 -1.69 -8.98 -9.32
N ARG A 26 -1.25 -9.64 -10.40
CA ARG A 26 -1.57 -9.31 -11.80
C ARG A 26 -1.25 -7.85 -12.15
N LEU A 27 0.03 -7.47 -11.98
CA LEU A 27 0.57 -6.13 -12.26
C LEU A 27 1.62 -6.16 -13.40
N PRO A 28 1.24 -6.46 -14.66
CA PRO A 28 2.17 -6.58 -15.78
C PRO A 28 3.08 -5.35 -16.05
N PRO A 29 2.59 -4.10 -16.09
CA PRO A 29 3.39 -2.88 -16.22
C PRO A 29 4.46 -2.75 -15.15
N ILE A 30 4.12 -2.90 -13.86
CA ILE A 30 5.13 -2.86 -12.80
C ILE A 30 6.15 -3.96 -13.00
N ARG A 31 5.72 -5.18 -13.32
CA ARG A 31 6.61 -6.31 -13.56
C ARG A 31 7.62 -6.04 -14.67
N HIS A 32 7.21 -5.29 -15.70
CA HIS A 32 8.06 -5.01 -16.86
C HIS A 32 8.95 -3.79 -16.64
N GLU A 33 8.48 -2.79 -15.89
CA GLU A 33 9.15 -1.49 -15.73
C GLU A 33 9.91 -1.34 -14.40
N PHE A 34 9.76 -2.23 -13.41
CA PHE A 34 10.28 -1.95 -12.06
C PHE A 34 11.80 -1.70 -12.01
N ASN A 35 12.59 -2.36 -12.86
CA ASN A 35 14.03 -2.11 -12.96
C ASN A 35 14.28 -0.68 -13.46
N ASP A 36 13.62 -0.27 -14.55
CA ASP A 36 13.76 1.07 -15.11
C ASP A 36 13.28 2.16 -14.14
N ILE A 37 12.24 1.88 -13.35
CA ILE A 37 11.74 2.80 -12.31
C ILE A 37 12.76 2.91 -11.17
N ALA A 38 13.34 1.78 -10.73
CA ALA A 38 14.38 1.78 -9.71
C ALA A 38 15.64 2.54 -10.17
N ASP A 39 16.09 2.31 -11.39
CA ASP A 39 17.26 2.98 -11.98
C ASP A 39 17.04 4.49 -12.12
N ARG A 40 15.84 4.90 -12.54
CA ARG A 40 15.44 6.32 -12.57
C ARG A 40 15.41 6.93 -11.17
N ALA A 41 14.84 6.23 -10.19
CA ALA A 41 14.79 6.73 -8.83
C ALA A 41 16.18 6.94 -8.23
N VAL A 42 17.14 6.06 -8.53
CA VAL A 42 18.55 6.24 -8.15
C VAL A 42 19.16 7.46 -8.87
N LYS A 43 18.95 7.56 -10.18
CA LYS A 43 19.48 8.66 -11.00
C LYS A 43 18.96 10.03 -10.54
N ASP A 44 17.68 10.11 -10.25
CA ASP A 44 16.99 11.34 -9.87
C ASP A 44 17.09 11.63 -8.37
N GLN A 45 17.85 10.80 -7.62
CA GLN A 45 18.05 10.92 -6.18
C GLN A 45 16.72 11.00 -5.41
N MET A 46 15.74 10.19 -5.83
CA MET A 46 14.42 10.19 -5.22
C MET A 46 14.49 9.70 -3.78
N THR A 47 13.70 10.33 -2.92
CA THR A 47 13.44 9.76 -1.60
C THR A 47 12.68 8.44 -1.72
N TYR A 48 12.82 7.55 -0.73
CA TYR A 48 12.04 6.30 -0.69
C TYR A 48 10.53 6.55 -0.79
N ARG A 49 10.04 7.65 -0.21
CA ARG A 49 8.62 8.05 -0.32
C ARG A 49 8.26 8.42 -1.75
N GLY A 50 9.13 9.14 -2.46
CA GLY A 50 8.94 9.50 -3.87
C GLY A 50 8.89 8.27 -4.78
N PHE A 51 9.82 7.34 -4.60
CA PHE A 51 9.84 6.07 -5.36
C PHE A 51 8.56 5.24 -5.15
N LEU A 52 8.11 5.08 -3.89
CA LEU A 52 6.88 4.35 -3.58
C LEU A 52 5.65 5.05 -4.18
N ALA A 53 5.61 6.38 -4.19
CA ALA A 53 4.55 7.14 -4.81
C ALA A 53 4.49 6.89 -6.33
N GLU A 54 5.64 6.89 -7.02
CA GLU A 54 5.69 6.61 -8.45
C GLU A 54 5.21 5.20 -8.81
N LEU A 55 5.57 4.20 -8.00
CA LEU A 55 5.05 2.83 -8.16
C LEU A 55 3.53 2.77 -8.01
N LEU A 56 2.96 3.44 -7.00
CA LEU A 56 1.51 3.50 -6.82
C LEU A 56 0.80 4.16 -8.02
N PHE A 57 1.42 5.16 -8.63
CA PHE A 57 0.91 5.82 -9.84
C PHE A 57 0.89 4.94 -11.08
N ARG A 58 1.79 3.96 -11.19
CA ARG A 58 1.70 2.97 -12.26
C ARG A 58 0.56 1.98 -12.01
N VAL A 59 0.37 1.57 -10.75
CA VAL A 59 -0.62 0.54 -10.39
C VAL A 59 -2.05 1.04 -10.56
N LEU A 60 -2.36 2.27 -10.13
CA LEU A 60 -3.75 2.73 -10.04
C LEU A 60 -4.45 2.86 -11.41
N PRO A 61 -3.89 3.50 -12.44
CA PRO A 61 -4.54 3.64 -13.75
C PRO A 61 -4.73 2.29 -14.44
N GLU A 62 -3.73 1.41 -14.35
CA GLU A 62 -3.83 0.08 -14.95
C GLU A 62 -4.97 -0.74 -14.34
N ARG A 63 -5.12 -0.63 -13.02
CA ARG A 63 -6.21 -1.26 -12.31
C ARG A 63 -7.54 -0.64 -12.67
N GLU A 64 -7.66 0.68 -12.60
CA GLU A 64 -8.90 1.40 -12.94
C GLU A 64 -9.50 0.93 -14.27
N GLU A 65 -8.66 0.71 -15.28
CA GLU A 65 -9.09 0.27 -16.61
C GLU A 65 -9.35 -1.25 -16.73
N LYS A 66 -8.66 -2.09 -15.96
CA LYS A 66 -8.62 -3.56 -16.20
C LYS A 66 -9.05 -4.44 -15.03
N ASN A 67 -8.95 -3.97 -13.79
CA ASN A 67 -9.17 -4.77 -12.58
C ASN A 67 -9.62 -3.92 -11.38
N SER A 68 -10.67 -4.32 -10.67
CA SER A 68 -11.12 -3.63 -9.45
C SER A 68 -10.02 -3.48 -8.38
N VAL A 69 -10.03 -2.36 -7.67
CA VAL A 69 -9.15 -2.06 -6.53
C VAL A 69 -9.99 -1.78 -5.31
N ALA A 70 -9.60 -2.37 -4.18
CA ALA A 70 -10.10 -2.01 -2.87
C ALA A 70 -8.97 -1.39 -2.06
N ILE A 71 -9.22 -0.21 -1.48
CA ILE A 71 -8.29 0.49 -0.60
C ILE A 71 -9.00 0.74 0.72
N ALA A 72 -8.32 0.43 1.82
CA ALA A 72 -8.75 0.81 3.16
C ALA A 72 -7.80 1.90 3.68
N SER A 73 -8.37 2.98 4.20
CA SER A 73 -7.65 4.09 4.83
C SER A 73 -8.35 4.46 6.13
N ASN A 74 -7.55 4.71 7.16
CA ASN A 74 -8.01 5.30 8.42
C ASN A 74 -8.06 6.84 8.35
N GLU A 75 -7.46 7.44 7.33
CA GLU A 75 -7.45 8.89 7.08
C GLU A 75 -8.53 9.25 6.06
N SER A 76 -9.12 10.44 6.23
CA SER A 76 -10.04 11.03 5.25
C SER A 76 -9.29 11.46 3.98
N PHE A 77 -9.97 11.57 2.83
CA PHE A 77 -9.30 12.02 1.59
C PHE A 77 -8.65 13.40 1.72
N GLY A 78 -9.15 14.30 2.59
CA GLY A 78 -8.52 15.60 2.83
C GLY A 78 -7.16 15.49 3.54
N ASP A 79 -7.00 14.46 4.38
CA ASP A 79 -5.79 14.21 5.14
C ASP A 79 -4.70 13.45 4.34
N TRP A 80 -5.03 12.97 3.14
CA TRP A 80 -4.09 12.22 2.30
C TRP A 80 -2.87 13.03 1.85
N THR A 81 -2.94 14.36 1.90
CA THR A 81 -1.81 15.27 1.66
C THR A 81 -0.66 15.09 2.64
N LYS A 82 -0.91 14.50 3.83
CA LYS A 82 0.15 14.11 4.79
C LYS A 82 1.03 12.98 4.23
N THR A 83 0.41 12.07 3.48
CA THR A 83 1.07 10.90 2.88
C THR A 83 1.62 11.24 1.51
N PHE A 84 0.77 11.80 0.65
CA PHE A 84 1.08 12.28 -0.70
C PHE A 84 1.37 13.78 -0.66
N THR A 85 2.62 14.14 -0.39
CA THR A 85 3.05 15.52 -0.13
C THR A 85 2.94 16.43 -1.35
N ASP A 86 2.87 15.88 -2.56
CA ASP A 86 2.53 16.65 -3.77
C ASP A 86 0.99 16.76 -3.85
N PRO A 87 0.43 17.99 -3.76
CA PRO A 87 -1.02 18.18 -3.82
C PRO A 87 -1.65 17.75 -5.16
N ARG A 88 -0.93 17.93 -6.27
CA ARG A 88 -1.42 17.51 -7.61
C ARG A 88 -1.51 16.00 -7.68
N LEU A 89 -0.49 15.35 -7.13
CA LEU A 89 -0.40 13.91 -7.00
C LEU A 89 -1.55 13.36 -6.14
N CYS A 90 -1.75 13.93 -4.96
CA CYS A 90 -2.84 13.53 -4.06
C CYS A 90 -4.21 13.65 -4.75
N ALA A 91 -4.48 14.79 -5.41
CA ALA A 91 -5.73 15.01 -6.12
C ALA A 91 -5.95 13.98 -7.23
N ALA A 92 -4.91 13.68 -8.02
CA ALA A 92 -4.98 12.75 -9.12
C ALA A 92 -5.24 11.30 -8.68
N ILE A 93 -4.79 10.89 -7.49
CA ILE A 93 -5.14 9.59 -6.91
C ILE A 93 -6.61 9.58 -6.48
N VAL A 94 -7.02 10.58 -5.70
CA VAL A 94 -8.38 10.66 -5.16
C VAL A 94 -9.40 10.66 -6.29
N ASP A 95 -9.18 11.47 -7.33
CA ASP A 95 -10.03 11.55 -8.52
C ASP A 95 -10.31 10.15 -9.11
N ARG A 96 -9.24 9.39 -9.41
CA ARG A 96 -9.33 8.03 -9.95
C ARG A 96 -10.07 7.05 -9.04
N LEU A 97 -9.85 7.13 -7.73
CA LEU A 97 -10.54 6.27 -6.76
C LEU A 97 -12.03 6.58 -6.66
N THR A 98 -12.41 7.84 -6.91
CA THR A 98 -13.80 8.29 -6.81
C THR A 98 -14.59 8.19 -8.11
N PHE A 99 -13.93 8.12 -9.28
CA PHE A 99 -14.58 8.16 -10.60
C PHE A 99 -15.61 7.04 -10.82
N ASN A 100 -15.32 5.81 -10.41
CA ASN A 100 -16.24 4.67 -10.49
C ASN A 100 -16.18 3.77 -9.23
N GLY A 101 -15.91 4.39 -8.07
CA GLY A 101 -15.70 3.69 -6.80
C GLY A 101 -16.90 3.78 -5.86
N THR A 102 -17.08 2.76 -5.03
CA THR A 102 -17.95 2.84 -3.85
C THR A 102 -17.11 3.14 -2.62
N ILE A 103 -17.58 4.06 -1.76
CA ILE A 103 -16.88 4.45 -0.54
C ILE A 103 -17.70 3.98 0.66
N PRO A 104 -17.60 2.70 1.05
CA PRO A 104 -18.26 2.21 2.25
C PRO A 104 -17.58 2.84 3.48
N LYS A 105 -18.39 3.38 4.39
CA LYS A 105 -17.90 3.79 5.70
C LYS A 105 -17.81 2.56 6.60
N THR A 106 -16.61 2.17 6.95
CA THR A 106 -16.37 1.22 8.05
C THR A 106 -16.64 1.92 9.38
N GLY A 107 -17.28 1.22 10.31
CA GLY A 107 -17.53 1.72 11.66
C GLY A 107 -16.24 1.98 12.45
N THR A 108 -16.39 2.49 13.67
CA THR A 108 -15.26 2.86 14.54
C THR A 108 -14.85 1.74 15.50
N ASP A 109 -15.61 0.65 15.55
CA ASP A 109 -15.37 -0.44 16.50
C ASP A 109 -14.15 -1.27 16.10
N SER A 110 -13.19 -1.37 17.02
CA SER A 110 -11.98 -2.17 16.82
C SER A 110 -12.24 -3.62 17.18
N TYR A 111 -12.24 -4.50 16.17
CA TYR A 111 -12.36 -5.94 16.36
C TYR A 111 -11.27 -6.51 17.29
N HIS A 112 -10.03 -6.01 17.16
CA HIS A 112 -8.90 -6.43 18.01
C HIS A 112 -9.07 -6.03 19.48
N LEU A 113 -9.67 -4.87 19.76
CA LEU A 113 -9.92 -4.44 21.13
C LEU A 113 -11.01 -5.30 21.79
N THR A 114 -12.08 -5.59 21.05
CA THR A 114 -13.15 -6.46 21.52
C THR A 114 -12.64 -7.86 21.82
N SER A 115 -11.81 -8.44 20.95
CA SER A 115 -11.26 -9.79 21.16
C SER A 115 -10.29 -9.87 22.33
N THR A 116 -9.43 -8.87 22.51
CA THR A 116 -8.49 -8.81 23.65
C THR A 116 -9.21 -8.62 24.99
N ARG A 117 -10.26 -7.81 25.04
CA ARG A 117 -11.10 -7.67 26.24
C ARG A 117 -11.82 -8.96 26.59
N ALA A 118 -12.41 -9.64 25.61
CA ALA A 118 -13.09 -10.92 25.83
C ALA A 118 -12.14 -11.98 26.40
N GLY A 119 -10.92 -12.11 25.86
CA GLY A 119 -9.92 -13.03 26.40
C GLY A 119 -9.42 -12.67 27.80
N ALA A 120 -9.31 -11.37 28.12
CA ALA A 120 -8.91 -10.91 29.45
C ALA A 120 -10.00 -11.21 30.51
N GLU A 121 -11.27 -11.05 30.17
CA GLU A 121 -12.41 -11.39 31.03
C GLU A 121 -12.50 -12.89 31.30
N GLU A 122 -12.26 -13.72 30.28
CA GLU A 122 -12.22 -15.19 30.43
C GLU A 122 -11.04 -15.65 31.31
N THR A 123 -9.88 -15.02 31.18
CA THR A 123 -8.71 -15.31 32.03
C THR A 123 -8.94 -14.89 33.49
N ALA A 124 -9.61 -13.75 33.69
CA ALA A 124 -9.97 -13.25 35.02
C ALA A 124 -11.08 -14.07 35.69
N ALA A 125 -12.01 -14.65 34.92
CA ALA A 125 -13.05 -15.55 35.43
C ALA A 125 -12.53 -16.96 35.74
N ALA A 126 -11.40 -17.36 35.15
CA ALA A 126 -10.74 -18.64 35.40
C ALA A 126 -9.72 -18.60 36.55
N SER A 127 -9.49 -17.42 37.16
CA SER A 127 -8.58 -17.19 38.28
C SER A 127 -9.34 -16.97 39.59
#